data_AF-A0A514X131-F1
#
_entry.id   AF-A0A514X131-F1
#
_cell.length_a   1.000
_cell.length_b   1.000
_cell.length_c   1.000
_cell.angle_alpha   90.00
_cell.angle_beta   90.00
_cell.angle_gamma   90.00
#
_symmetry.space_group_name_H-M   'P 1'
#
loop_
_entity.id
_entity.type
_entity.pdbx_description
1 polymer ?
#
loop_
_entity_poly.entity_id
_entity_poly.type
_entity_poly.pdbx_seq_one_letter_code
_entity_poly.pdbx_strand_id
1 'polypeptide(L)' 'MSKELVTRKNLEKLVDELMKDQPNRQTVKKLTSELGMAYSVDPLTQMNTVLQSMNSVYLPSNRRDDLER' A
#
# COMPACT_ATOMS: atom_id res chain seq x y z
N MET A 1 -0.89 -11.69 17.12
CA MET A 1 -0.96 -11.50 15.65
C MET A 1 0.12 -10.51 15.25
N SER A 2 1.00 -10.86 14.31
CA SER A 2 2.13 -10.01 13.91
C SER A 2 1.65 -8.78 13.14
N LYS A 3 2.18 -7.59 13.45
CA LYS A 3 1.83 -6.31 12.79
C LYS A 3 1.96 -6.38 11.27
N GLU A 4 2.96 -7.11 10.77
CA GLU A 4 3.23 -7.30 9.34
C GLU A 4 2.09 -8.01 8.58
N LEU A 5 1.47 -9.01 9.21
CA LEU A 5 0.33 -9.75 8.64
C LEU A 5 -0.91 -8.85 8.51
N VAL A 6 -1.09 -7.92 9.44
CA VAL A 6 -2.18 -6.92 9.39
C VAL A 6 -1.95 -5.91 8.28
N THR A 7 -0.71 -5.41 8.12
CA THR A 7 -0.34 -4.50 7.04
C THR A 7 -0.59 -5.10 5.67
N ARG A 8 -0.17 -6.35 5.43
CA ARG A 8 -0.41 -7.04 4.14
C ARG A 8 -1.89 -7.17 3.82
N LYS A 9 -2.69 -7.65 4.78
CA LYS A 9 -4.14 -7.84 4.60
C LYS A 9 -4.89 -6.53 4.37
N ASN A 10 -4.51 -5.46 5.06
CA ASN A 10 -5.11 -4.14 4.86
C ASN A 10 -4.73 -3.54 3.50
N LEU A 11 -3.52 -3.83 3.02
CA LEU A 11 -3.04 -3.35 1.74
C LEU A 11 -3.67 -4.12 0.57
N GLU A 12 -3.85 -5.44 0.69
CA GLU A 12 -4.64 -6.25 -0.26
C GLU A 12 -6.08 -5.74 -0.38
N LYS A 13 -6.76 -5.49 0.75
CA LYS A 13 -8.11 -4.90 0.76
C LYS A 13 -8.17 -3.53 0.09
N LEU A 14 -7.13 -2.72 0.25
CA LEU A 14 -7.07 -1.40 -0.35
C LEU A 14 -6.92 -1.48 -1.86
N VAL A 15 -6.07 -2.39 -2.35
CA VAL A 15 -5.93 -2.64 -3.79
C VAL A 15 -7.23 -3.18 -4.38
N ASP A 16 -7.88 -4.14 -3.72
CA ASP A 16 -9.17 -4.68 -4.15
C ASP A 16 -10.23 -3.58 -4.27
N GLU A 17 -10.32 -2.70 -3.27
CA GLU A 17 -11.26 -1.58 -3.29
C GLU A 17 -10.98 -0.60 -4.44
N LEU A 18 -9.70 -0.32 -4.74
CA LEU A 18 -9.30 0.60 -5.81
C LEU A 18 -9.48 0.01 -7.22
N MET A 19 -9.56 -1.31 -7.35
CA MET A 19 -9.81 -2.00 -8.64
C MET A 19 -11.31 -2.12 -8.97
N LYS A 20 -12.21 -1.72 -8.06
CA LYS A 20 -13.65 -1.70 -8.32
C LYS A 20 -14.00 -0.62 -9.32
N ASP A 21 -15.05 -0.87 -10.10
CA ASP A 21 -15.63 0.12 -11.02
C ASP A 21 -16.06 1.41 -10.29
N GLN A 22 -16.56 1.26 -9.07
CA GLN A 22 -16.90 2.36 -8.16
C GLN A 22 -16.23 2.15 -6.79
N PRO A 23 -15.01 2.66 -6.60
CA PRO A 23 -14.28 2.51 -5.34
C PRO A 23 -14.93 3.34 -4.23
N ASN A 24 -15.15 2.71 -3.06
CA ASN A 24 -15.69 3.40 -1.90
C ASN A 24 -14.59 4.27 -1.25
N ARG A 25 -14.70 5.58 -1.45
CA ARG A 25 -13.76 6.57 -0.92
C ARG A 25 -13.59 6.52 0.60
N GLN A 26 -14.64 6.20 1.36
CA GLN A 26 -14.53 6.08 2.82
C GLN A 26 -13.69 4.86 3.21
N THR A 27 -13.88 3.74 2.53
CA THR A 27 -13.08 2.52 2.72
C THR A 27 -11.62 2.77 2.36
N VAL A 28 -11.36 3.38 1.21
CA VAL A 28 -10.00 3.75 0.76
C VAL A 28 -9.34 4.65 1.80
N LYS A 29 -10.00 5.72 2.23
CA LYS A 29 -9.46 6.68 3.21
C LYS A 29 -9.17 6.02 4.57
N LYS A 30 -10.05 5.12 5.03
CA LYS A 30 -9.86 4.38 6.28
C LYS A 30 -8.64 3.47 6.18
N LEU A 31 -8.54 2.67 5.12
CA LEU A 31 -7.43 1.74 4.93
C LEU A 31 -6.09 2.48 4.74
N THR A 32 -6.06 3.60 4.01
CA THR A 32 -4.85 4.43 3.89
C THR A 32 -4.42 4.99 5.24
N SER A 33 -5.37 5.41 6.08
CA SER A 33 -5.08 5.90 7.43
C SER A 33 -4.54 4.79 8.34
N GLU A 34 -5.12 3.59 8.29
CA GLU A 34 -4.65 2.44 9.08
C GLU A 34 -3.24 1.97 8.68
N LEU A 35 -2.87 2.20 7.43
CA LEU A 35 -1.56 1.87 6.87
C LEU A 35 -0.55 3.03 6.99
N GLY A 36 -0.94 4.18 7.54
CA GLY A 36 -0.08 5.36 7.67
C GLY A 36 0.29 5.99 6.32
N MET A 37 -0.52 5.80 5.29
CA MET A 37 -0.29 6.31 3.94
C MET A 37 -1.01 7.64 3.70
N ALA A 38 -0.44 8.47 2.84
CA ALA A 38 -1.10 9.68 2.37
C ALA A 38 -2.35 9.31 1.53
N TYR A 39 -3.46 9.98 1.82
CA TYR A 39 -4.68 9.87 1.03
C TYR A 39 -4.73 10.99 -0.02
N SER A 40 -5.10 10.63 -1.25
CA SER A 40 -5.40 11.58 -2.32
C SER A 40 -6.81 11.35 -2.86
N VAL A 41 -7.48 12.45 -3.22
CA VAL A 41 -8.74 12.40 -3.96
C VAL A 41 -8.55 12.09 -5.44
N ASP A 42 -7.34 12.30 -5.96
CA ASP A 42 -6.95 11.96 -7.32
C ASP A 42 -6.63 10.46 -7.41
N PRO A 43 -7.36 9.67 -8.23
CA PRO A 43 -7.21 8.22 -8.29
C PRO A 43 -5.81 7.76 -8.72
N LEU A 44 -5.17 8.45 -9.65
CA LEU A 44 -3.84 8.10 -10.14
C LEU A 44 -2.78 8.33 -9.08
N THR A 45 -2.84 9.45 -8.38
CA THR A 45 -1.99 9.76 -7.23
C THR A 45 -2.19 8.73 -6.12
N GLN A 46 -3.44 8.37 -5.83
CA GLN A 46 -3.77 7.37 -4.81
C GLN A 46 -3.21 5.99 -5.17
N MET A 47 -3.34 5.55 -6.42
CA MET A 47 -2.75 4.30 -6.91
C MET A 47 -1.23 4.31 -6.81
N ASN A 48 -0.57 5.40 -7.23
CA ASN A 48 0.89 5.52 -7.11
C ASN A 48 1.37 5.40 -5.66
N THR A 49 0.70 6.06 -4.71
CA THR A 49 1.01 5.94 -3.29
C THR A 49 0.85 4.51 -2.78
N VAL A 50 -0.21 3.81 -3.19
CA VAL A 50 -0.41 2.41 -2.80
C VAL A 50 0.70 1.52 -3.36
N LEU A 51 1.03 1.63 -4.65
CA LEU A 51 2.09 0.86 -5.29
C LEU A 51 3.45 1.07 -4.63
N GLN A 52 3.80 2.32 -4.28
CA GLN A 52 5.04 2.61 -3.54
C GLN A 52 5.07 1.93 -2.17
N SER A 53 3.95 1.93 -1.45
CA SER A 53 3.86 1.22 -0.18
C SER A 53 3.90 -0.30 -0.35
N MET A 54 3.35 -0.85 -1.43
CA MET A 54 3.51 -2.28 -1.75
C MET A 54 4.98 -2.63 -1.93
N ASN A 55 5.73 -1.81 -2.68
CA ASN A 55 7.16 -2.01 -2.87
C ASN A 55 7.91 -2.00 -1.53
N SER A 56 7.59 -1.10 -0.62
CA SER A 56 8.22 -1.06 0.71
C SER A 56 7.93 -2.30 1.58
N VAL A 57 6.72 -2.86 1.48
CA VAL A 57 6.26 -4.00 2.32
C VAL A 57 6.64 -5.36 1.73
N TYR A 58 6.63 -5.49 0.40
CA TYR A 58 6.81 -6.77 -0.30
C TYR A 58 8.18 -6.94 -0.94
N LEU A 59 8.87 -5.84 -1.27
CA LEU A 59 10.27 -5.90 -1.67
C LEU A 59 11.09 -5.58 -0.43
N PRO A 60 11.67 -6.59 0.27
CA PRO A 60 12.81 -6.27 1.11
C PRO A 60 13.78 -5.52 0.21
N SER A 61 14.20 -4.33 0.61
CA SER A 61 15.22 -3.59 -0.12
C SER A 61 16.33 -4.58 -0.42
N ASN A 62 16.48 -4.95 -1.68
CA ASN A 62 17.64 -5.64 -2.19
C ASN A 62 18.76 -4.59 -2.17
N ARG A 63 19.14 -4.16 -0.97
CA ARG A 63 20.41 -3.49 -0.73
C ARG A 63 21.41 -4.51 -1.21
N ARG A 64 21.97 -4.19 -2.36
CA ARG A 64 23.07 -4.89 -2.99
C ARG A 64 24.22 -4.87 -1.97
N ASP A 65 24.27 -5.87 -1.10
CA ASP A 65 25.45 -6.17 -0.27
C ASP A 65 26.53 -6.85 -1.15
N ASP A 66 26.18 -7.17 -2.39
CA ASP A 66 27.00 -7.86 -3.39
C ASP A 66 27.96 -6.95 -4.21
N LEU A 67 28.10 -5.66 -3.89
CA LEU A 67 28.94 -4.73 -4.66
C LEU A 67 30.04 -3.98 -3.87
N GLU A 68 30.33 -4.39 -2.64
CA GLU A 68 31.51 -3.91 -1.88
C GLU A 68 32.40 -5.08 -1.44
N ARG A 69 33.22 -5.59 -2.35
CA ARG A 69 34.40 -6.41 -2.02
C ARG A 69 35.57 -6.18 -2.97
#